data_AF-A0A2V7QMI9-F1
#
_entry.id   AF-A0A2V7QMI9-F1
#
_cell.length_a   1.000
_cell.length_b   1.000
_cell.length_c   1.000
_cell.angle_alpha   90.00
_cell.angle_beta   90.00
_cell.angle_gamma   90.00
#
_symmetry.space_group_name_H-M   'P 1'
#
loop_
_entity.id
_entity.type
_entity.pdbx_description
1 polymer ?
#
loop_
_entity_poly.entity_id
_entity_poly.type
_entity_poly.pdbx_seq_one_letter_code
_entity_poly.pdbx_strand_id
1 'polypeptide(L)'
;MDSLYGTVEIAEQGDHLVARWGPAFTGDLTHWHFDTFKATWRDRGLGESYLTFSVGDEGKVASVEVREVGEFKRSTPPPARQAAR
;
A
#
# COMPACT_ATOMS: atom_id res chain seq x y z
N MET A 1 11.12 7.81 -13.21
CA MET A 1 11.95 6.92 -12.37
C MET A 1 11.08 5.72 -12.08
N ASP A 2 11.06 4.85 -13.06
CA ASP A 2 10.23 3.65 -13.11
C ASP A 2 10.62 2.68 -12.01
N SER A 3 9.59 2.10 -11.41
CA SER A 3 9.55 1.17 -10.28
C SER A 3 10.70 0.15 -10.19
N LEU A 4 11.90 0.58 -9.78
CA LEU A 4 12.95 -0.34 -9.32
C LEU A 4 12.47 -1.11 -8.07
N TYR A 5 11.53 -0.53 -7.34
CA TYR A 5 10.95 -1.09 -6.14
C TYR A 5 9.70 -1.95 -6.40
N GLY A 6 9.23 -2.11 -7.64
CA GLY A 6 8.05 -2.93 -7.95
C GLY A 6 6.71 -2.25 -7.66
N THR A 7 5.66 -3.04 -7.41
CA THR A 7 4.28 -2.58 -7.22
C THR A 7 3.84 -2.80 -5.77
N VAL A 8 3.16 -1.80 -5.19
CA VAL A 8 2.47 -1.90 -3.92
C VAL A 8 0.97 -1.99 -4.21
N GLU A 9 0.35 -3.10 -3.82
CA GLU A 9 -1.10 -3.29 -3.91
C GLU A 9 -1.73 -2.99 -2.55
N ILE A 10 -2.71 -2.10 -2.54
CA ILE A 10 -3.52 -1.81 -1.35
C ILE A 10 -4.90 -2.40 -1.57
N ALA A 11 -5.33 -3.27 -0.65
CA ALA A 11 -6.62 -3.94 -0.73
C ALA A 11 -7.35 -3.87 0.62
N GLU A 12 -8.66 -3.68 0.57
CA GLU A 12 -9.52 -3.83 1.75
C GLU A 12 -9.74 -5.33 2.04
N GLN A 13 -9.55 -5.72 3.29
CA GLN A 13 -9.82 -7.07 3.78
C GLN A 13 -10.66 -7.01 5.06
N GLY A 14 -11.97 -7.16 4.92
CA GLY A 14 -12.87 -7.03 6.05
C GLY A 14 -12.99 -5.56 6.49
N ASP A 15 -12.43 -5.23 7.66
CA ASP A 15 -12.52 -3.92 8.30
C ASP A 15 -11.21 -3.11 8.26
N HIS A 16 -10.16 -3.65 7.63
CA HIS A 16 -8.85 -3.00 7.54
C HIS A 16 -8.29 -3.04 6.13
N LEU A 17 -7.28 -2.21 5.89
CA LEU A 17 -6.51 -2.20 4.64
C LEU A 17 -5.28 -3.09 4.80
N VAL A 18 -4.87 -3.74 3.71
CA VAL A 18 -3.68 -4.58 3.61
C VAL A 18 -2.82 -4.08 2.47
N ALA A 19 -1.54 -3.83 2.76
CA ALA A 19 -0.51 -3.55 1.77
C ALA A 19 0.21 -4.84 1.38
N ARG A 20 0.35 -5.09 0.08
CA ARG A 20 1.21 -6.14 -0.48
C ARG A 20 2.28 -5.50 -1.33
N TRP A 21 3.54 -5.77 -1.01
CA TRP A 21 4.67 -5.24 -1.75
C TRP A 21 5.50 -6.41 -2.30
N GLY A 22 5.35 -6.64 -3.61
CA GLY A 22 5.88 -7.84 -4.26
C GLY A 22 5.31 -9.14 -3.67
N PRO A 23 5.96 -10.30 -3.91
CA PRO A 23 5.51 -11.59 -3.39
C PRO A 23 5.83 -11.81 -1.90
N ALA A 24 6.72 -10.99 -1.32
CA ALA A 24 7.33 -11.27 -0.03
C ALA A 24 6.70 -10.49 1.14
N PHE A 25 6.17 -9.30 0.89
CA PHE A 25 5.75 -8.41 1.97
C PHE A 25 4.24 -8.23 1.98
N THR A 26 3.63 -8.58 3.11
CA THR A 26 2.23 -8.29 3.40
C THR A 26 2.18 -7.60 4.74
N GLY A 27 1.48 -6.48 4.84
CA GLY A 27 1.35 -5.70 6.06
C GLY A 27 -0.05 -5.19 6.26
N ASP A 28 -0.50 -5.23 7.51
CA ASP A 28 -1.81 -4.71 7.90
C ASP A 28 -1.68 -3.21 8.16
N LEU A 29 -2.56 -2.41 7.55
CA LEU A 29 -2.55 -0.96 7.63
C LEU A 29 -3.52 -0.48 8.69
N THR A 30 -3.00 0.25 9.67
CA THR A 30 -3.80 0.94 10.68
C THR A 30 -3.72 2.45 10.45
N HIS A 31 -4.87 3.13 10.53
CA HIS A 31 -4.89 4.60 10.44
C HIS A 31 -4.04 5.21 11.55
N TRP A 32 -3.22 6.20 11.20
CA TRP A 32 -2.35 6.89 12.16
C TRP A 32 -2.68 8.39 12.25
N HIS A 33 -2.55 9.13 11.14
CA HIS A 33 -2.79 10.58 11.14
C HIS A 33 -3.08 11.10 9.74
N PHE A 34 -4.11 11.93 9.57
CA PHE A 34 -4.60 12.39 8.25
C PHE A 34 -4.70 11.20 7.27
N ASP A 35 -4.07 11.31 6.11
CA ASP A 35 -4.01 10.26 5.08
C ASP A 35 -2.80 9.33 5.26
N THR A 36 -2.24 9.24 6.48
CA THR A 36 -1.11 8.37 6.80
C THR A 36 -1.56 7.14 7.57
N PHE A 37 -1.10 5.99 7.10
CA PHE A 37 -1.32 4.68 7.70
C PHE A 37 0.01 4.07 8.14
N LYS A 38 -0.02 3.38 9.28
CA LYS A 38 1.09 2.55 9.72
C LYS A 38 0.90 1.14 9.17
N ALA A 39 1.87 0.67 8.39
CA ALA A 39 1.97 -0.71 7.97
C ALA A 39 2.73 -1.50 9.03
N THR A 40 2.07 -2.50 9.62
CA THR A 40 2.73 -3.52 10.42
C THR A 40 2.97 -4.73 9.52
N TRP A 41 4.23 -4.94 9.12
CA TRP A 41 4.59 -6.02 8.22
C TRP A 41 4.51 -7.37 8.94
N ARG A 42 3.91 -8.37 8.27
CA ARG A 42 3.77 -9.73 8.82
C ARG A 42 5.11 -10.48 8.84
N ASP A 43 6.03 -10.11 7.94
CA ASP A 43 7.42 -10.51 8.07
C ASP A 43 8.06 -9.70 9.20
N ARG A 44 8.46 -10.40 10.28
CA ARG A 44 9.02 -9.79 11.49
C ARG A 44 10.32 -9.02 11.25
N GLY A 45 11.01 -9.26 10.13
CA GLY A 45 12.28 -8.61 9.81
C GLY A 45 12.15 -7.16 9.34
N LEU A 46 10.99 -6.74 8.80
CA LEU A 46 10.81 -5.37 8.31
C LEU A 46 10.32 -4.37 9.34
N GLY A 47 9.69 -4.84 10.42
CA GLY A 47 9.11 -3.96 11.43
C GLY A 47 7.89 -3.19 10.91
N GLU A 48 7.94 -1.87 10.96
CA GLU A 48 6.82 -0.99 10.61
C GLU A 48 7.24 0.07 9.59
N SER A 49 6.32 0.43 8.70
CA SER A 49 6.49 1.53 7.73
C SER A 49 5.31 2.51 7.82
N TYR A 50 5.53 3.75 7.37
CA TYR A 50 4.46 4.74 7.24
C TYR A 50 4.15 4.98 5.76
N LEU A 51 2.87 4.83 5.42
CA LEU A 51 2.32 5.01 4.09
C LEU A 51 1.42 6.25 4.09
N THR A 52 1.81 7.28 3.35
CA THR A 52 1.03 8.52 3.20
C THR A 52 0.35 8.54 1.85
N PHE A 53 -0.97 8.64 1.82
CA PHE A 53 -1.75 8.67 0.59
C PHE A 53 -1.98 10.12 0.14
N SER A 54 -1.74 10.36 -1.14
CA SER A 54 -2.07 11.64 -1.78
C SER A 54 -3.32 11.48 -2.61
N VAL A 55 -4.32 12.31 -2.33
CA VAL A 55 -5.59 12.36 -3.08
C VAL A 55 -5.47 13.42 -4.17
N GLY A 56 -5.77 13.04 -5.41
CA GLY A 56 -5.81 13.95 -6.55
C GLY A 56 -7.05 14.84 -6.55
N ASP A 57 -7.11 15.75 -7.52
CA ASP A 57 -8.22 16.68 -7.76
C ASP A 57 -9.58 15.98 -7.98
N GLU A 58 -9.57 14.75 -8.51
CA GLU A 58 -10.77 13.91 -8.66
C GLU A 58 -11.29 13.29 -7.34
N GLY A 59 -10.66 13.57 -6.20
CA GLY A 59 -11.01 12.93 -4.92
C GLY A 59 -10.63 11.44 -4.85
N LYS A 60 -9.74 10.99 -5.75
CA LYS A 60 -9.21 9.62 -5.79
C LYS A 60 -7.75 9.63 -5.36
N VAL A 61 -7.31 8.57 -4.69
CA VAL A 61 -5.87 8.35 -4.45
C VAL A 61 -5.11 8.40 -5.78
N ALA A 62 -4.11 9.26 -5.85
CA ALA A 62 -3.24 9.47 -7.01
C ALA A 62 -1.86 8.83 -6.79
N SER A 63 -1.36 8.84 -5.56
CA SER A 63 -0.11 8.19 -5.18
C SER A 63 -0.09 7.79 -3.71
N VAL A 64 0.87 6.94 -3.36
CA VAL A 64 1.23 6.61 -1.99
C VAL A 64 2.74 6.78 -1.81
N GLU A 65 3.15 7.47 -0.76
CA GLU A 65 4.54 7.57 -0.34
C GLU A 65 4.79 6.55 0.77
N VAL A 66 5.73 5.64 0.56
CA VAL A 66 6.27 4.79 1.61
C VAL A 66 7.52 5.49 2.14
N ARG A 67 7.51 5.90 3.41
CA ARG A 67 8.56 6.77 3.99
C ARG A 67 9.99 6.29 3.75
N GLU A 68 10.22 4.98 3.80
CA GLU A 68 11.56 4.38 3.66
C GLU A 68 11.96 4.09 2.20
N VAL A 69 11.04 4.19 1.25
CA VAL A 69 11.23 3.71 -0.15
C VAL A 69 11.02 4.82 -1.18
N GLY A 70 9.99 5.64 -1.00
CA GLY A 70 9.60 6.71 -1.90
C GLY A 70 8.16 6.61 -2.40
N GLU A 71 7.85 7.41 -3.42
CA GLU A 71 6.51 7.56 -3.97
C GLU A 71 6.18 6.51 -5.04
N PHE A 72 4.99 5.94 -4.93
CA PHE A 72 4.36 5.05 -5.91
C PHE A 72 3.12 5.73 -6.48
N LYS A 73 3.09 5.91 -7.80
CA LYS A 73 1.91 6.44 -8.49
C LYS A 73 0.89 5.34 -8.70
N ARG A 74 -0.39 5.69 -8.56
CA ARG A 74 -1.48 4.75 -8.84
C ARG A 74 -1.42 4.34 -10.31
N SER A 75 -1.37 3.03 -10.53
CA SER A 75 -1.58 2.40 -11.83
C SER A 75 -2.94 1.69 -11.84
N THR A 76 -3.45 1.41 -13.04
CA THR A 76 -4.63 0.55 -13.18
C THR A 76 -4.32 -0.81 -12.57
N PRO A 77 -5.14 -1.33 -11.64
CA PRO A 77 -4.89 -2.64 -11.06
C PRO A 77 -4.86 -3.70 -12.16
N PRO A 78 -3.91 -4.66 -12.15
CA PRO A 78 -4.08 -5.87 -12.92
C PRO A 78 -5.42 -6.53 -12.54
N PRO A 79 -6.12 -7.20 -13.47
CA PRO A 79 -7.45 -7.73 -13.21
C PRO A 79 -7.43 -8.55 -11.92
N ALA A 80 -8.27 -8.13 -10.97
CA ALA A 80 -8.30 -8.67 -9.62
C ALA A 80 -8.26 -10.20 -9.69
N ARG A 81 -7.21 -10.80 -9.12
CA ARG A 81 -7.14 -12.25 -8.96
C ARG A 81 -8.23 -12.59 -7.96
N GLN A 82 -9.42 -12.92 -8.47
CA GLN A 82 -10.57 -13.30 -7.65
C GLN A 82 -10.09 -14.41 -6.72
N ALA A 83 -10.15 -14.13 -5.42
CA ALA A 83 -9.99 -15.15 -4.40
C ALA A 83 -11.10 -16.17 -4.67
N ALA A 84 -10.74 -17.29 -5.29
CA ALA A 84 -11.60 -18.45 -5.38
C ALA A 84 -11.99 -18.82 -3.95
N ARG A 85 -13.31 -18.85 -3.72
CA ARG A 85 -13.90 -19.39 -2.49
C ARG A 85 -13.74 -20.90 -2.45
#